data_AF-A0A1I0HIP0-F1
#
_entry.id   AF-A0A1I0HIP0-F1
#
_cell.length_a   1.000
_cell.length_b   1.000
_cell.length_c   1.000
_cell.angle_alpha   90.00
_cell.angle_beta   90.00
_cell.angle_gamma   90.00
#
_symmetry.space_group_name_H-M   'P 1'
#
loop_
_entity.id
_entity.type
_entity.pdbx_description
1 polymer ?
#
loop_
_entity_poly.entity_id
_entity_poly.type
_entity_poly.pdbx_seq_one_letter_code
_entity_poly.pdbx_strand_id
1 'polypeptide(L)' 'TPERMIRRMAAVEPTFATLKRLLNKGRFTCWGLSSASSEYSLGVLSYNLMRAINVLGVKGMLARLT' A
#
# COMPACT_ATOMS: atom_id res chain seq x y z
N THR A 1 10.45 -23.76 3.42
CA THR A 1 11.16 -24.23 2.22
C THR A 1 11.44 -23.05 1.30
N PRO A 2 12.53 -23.08 0.52
CA PRO A 2 12.93 -22.00 -0.39
C PRO A 2 11.79 -21.53 -1.32
N GLU A 3 10.97 -22.46 -1.81
CA GLU A 3 9.81 -22.17 -2.67
C GLU A 3 8.77 -21.25 -2.01
N ARG A 4 8.53 -21.43 -0.70
CA ARG A 4 7.61 -20.57 0.06
C ARG A 4 8.16 -19.16 0.22
N MET A 5 9.48 -18.98 0.25
CA MET A 5 10.11 -17.65 0.31
C MET A 5 9.94 -16.92 -1.02
N ILE A 6 10.17 -17.61 -2.15
CA ILE A 6 10.00 -17.06 -3.50
C ILE A 6 8.54 -16.61 -3.71
N ARG A 7 7.56 -17.44 -3.32
CA ARG A 7 6.14 -17.08 -3.48
C ARG A 7 5.75 -15.86 -2.65
N ARG A 8 6.30 -15.71 -1.44
CA ARG A 8 6.08 -14.52 -0.59
C ARG A 8 6.70 -13.28 -1.20
N MET A 9 7.95 -13.37 -1.67
CA MET A 9 8.63 -12.28 -2.38
C MET A 9 7.80 -11.83 -3.59
N ALA A 10 7.36 -12.76 -4.44
CA ALA A 10 6.56 -12.43 -5.63
C ALA A 10 5.23 -11.72 -5.30
N ALA A 11 4.63 -12.02 -4.14
CA ALA A 11 3.40 -11.35 -3.70
C ALA A 11 3.66 -9.95 -3.10
N VAL A 12 4.83 -9.75 -2.50
CA VAL A 12 5.15 -8.57 -1.67
C VAL A 12 5.95 -7.52 -2.45
N GLU A 13 6.86 -7.92 -3.33
CA GLU A 13 7.66 -6.98 -4.14
C GLU A 13 6.81 -6.02 -4.98
N PRO A 14 5.74 -6.47 -5.68
CA PRO A 14 4.92 -5.56 -6.48
C PRO A 14 4.25 -4.47 -5.64
N THR A 15 3.81 -4.79 -4.42
CA THR A 15 3.12 -3.83 -3.56
C THR A 15 4.08 -2.76 -3.06
N PHE A 16 5.28 -3.15 -2.64
CA PHE A 16 6.33 -2.20 -2.26
C PHE A 16 6.82 -1.35 -3.44
N ALA A 17 6.89 -1.92 -4.65
CA ALA A 17 7.20 -1.16 -5.85
C ALA A 17 6.15 -0.07 -6.12
N THR A 18 4.86 -0.38 -5.98
CA THR A 18 3.78 0.61 -6.11
C THR A 18 3.87 1.68 -5.03
N LEU A 19 4.06 1.32 -3.76
CA LEU A 19 4.21 2.27 -2.65
C LEU A 19 5.39 3.22 -2.87
N LYS A 20 6.53 2.72 -3.35
CA LYS A 20 7.70 3.56 -3.68
C LYS A 20 7.43 4.49 -4.87
N ARG A 21 6.61 4.06 -5.84
CA ARG A 21 6.20 4.91 -6.99
C ARG A 21 5.19 6.00 -6.60
N LEU A 22 4.36 5.76 -5.59
CA LEU A 22 3.43 6.75 -5.06
C LEU A 22 4.18 7.90 -4.35
N LEU A 23 5.36 7.62 -3.80
CA LEU A 23 6.26 8.66 -3.32
C LEU A 23 6.82 9.47 -4.51
N ASN A 24 7.16 10.74 -4.28
CA ASN A 24 7.65 11.68 -5.29
C ASN A 24 8.99 11.20 -5.91
N LYS A 25 8.91 10.26 -6.86
CA LYS A 25 10.06 9.53 -7.44
C LYS A 25 10.91 8.82 -6.37
N GLY A 26 10.25 8.23 -5.37
CA GLY A 26 10.92 7.50 -4.28
C GLY A 26 11.52 8.38 -3.19
N ARG A 27 11.15 9.67 -3.13
CA ARG A 27 11.55 10.60 -2.07
C ARG A 27 10.35 11.02 -1.21
N PHE A 28 10.59 11.19 0.08
CA PHE A 28 9.65 11.85 0.98
C PHE A 28 9.64 13.35 0.71
N THR A 29 8.45 13.93 0.84
CA THR A 29 8.23 15.37 0.68
C THR A 29 8.45 16.08 2.01
N CYS A 30 8.06 15.44 3.11
CA CYS A 30 8.20 15.98 4.45
C CYS A 30 9.59 15.76 5.05
N TRP A 31 10.01 16.69 5.89
CA TRP A 31 11.23 16.58 6.70
C TRP A 31 10.92 16.11 8.12
N GLY A 32 11.83 15.33 8.71
CA GLY A 32 11.69 14.78 10.07
C GLY A 32 10.95 13.44 10.11
N LEU A 33 11.31 12.60 11.08
CA LEU A 33 10.84 11.22 11.18
C LEU A 33 9.32 11.12 11.36
N SER A 34 8.75 11.96 12.24
CA SER A 34 7.31 11.96 12.51
C SER A 34 6.48 12.29 11.26
N SER A 35 6.89 13.34 10.54
CA SER A 35 6.22 13.78 9.33
C SER A 35 6.38 12.77 8.20
N ALA A 36 7.59 12.23 7.98
CA ALA A 36 7.84 11.20 6.97
C ALA A 36 7.07 9.90 7.26
N SER A 37 6.96 9.51 8.53
CA SER A 37 6.15 8.37 8.95
C SER A 37 4.66 8.59 8.65
N SER A 38 4.17 9.81 8.88
CA SER A 38 2.78 10.19 8.58
C SER A 38 2.52 10.18 7.06
N GLU A 39 3.43 10.74 6.26
CA GLU A 39 3.37 10.72 4.79
C GLU A 39 3.32 9.29 4.26
N TYR A 40 4.21 8.42 4.76
CA TYR A 40 4.23 7.02 4.36
C TYR A 40 2.95 6.27 4.75
N SER A 41 2.45 6.51 5.97
CA SER A 41 1.21 5.91 6.48
C SER A 41 0.01 6.28 5.61
N LEU A 42 -0.07 7.54 5.17
CA LEU A 42 -1.12 8.00 4.25
C LEU A 42 -1.02 7.32 2.88
N GLY A 43 0.19 7.14 2.36
CA GLY A 43 0.42 6.40 1.12
C GLY A 43 -0.03 4.93 1.20
N VAL A 44 0.28 4.26 2.32
CA VAL A 44 -0.18 2.89 2.59
C VAL A 44 -1.70 2.81 2.69
N LEU A 45 -2.33 3.76 3.39
CA LEU A 45 -3.79 3.82 3.50
C LEU A 45 -4.45 3.99 2.12
N SER A 46 -3.93 4.90 1.30
CA SER A 46 -4.41 5.13 -0.06
C SER A 46 -4.31 3.86 -0.92
N TYR A 47 -3.16 3.18 -0.89
CA TYR A 47 -2.97 1.90 -1.60
C TYR A 47 -3.97 0.84 -1.12
N ASN A 48 -4.15 0.69 0.19
CA ASN A 48 -5.07 -0.29 0.76
C ASN A 48 -6.53 0.01 0.38
N LEU A 49 -6.94 1.27 0.36
CA LEU A 49 -8.28 1.68 -0.08
C LEU A 49 -8.50 1.37 -1.55
N MET A 50 -7.54 1.72 -2.43
CA MET A 50 -7.62 1.38 -3.86
C MET A 50 -7.71 -0.14 -4.06
N ARG A 51 -6.93 -0.92 -3.31
CA ARG A 51 -6.97 -2.38 -3.36
C ARG A 51 -8.31 -2.93 -2.86
N ALA A 52 -8.85 -2.40 -1.77
CA ALA A 52 -10.14 -2.81 -1.25
C ALA A 52 -11.27 -2.53 -2.27
N ILE A 53 -11.24 -1.36 -2.91
CA ILE A 53 -12.18 -1.00 -3.97
C ILE A 53 -12.05 -1.96 -5.16
N ASN A 54 -10.82 -2.30 -5.58
CA ASN A 54 -10.61 -3.21 -6.72
C ASN A 54 -11.07 -4.65 -6.43
N VAL A 55 -10.95 -5.12 -5.19
CA VAL A 55 -11.31 -6.49 -4.81
C VAL A 55 -12.80 -6.63 -4.49
N LEU A 56 -13.37 -5.68 -3.75
CA LEU A 56 -14.73 -5.76 -3.20
C LEU A 56 -15.75 -4.91 -3.96
N GLY A 57 -15.28 -3.88 -4.68
CA GLY A 57 -16.13 -2.83 -5.24
C GLY A 57 -16.65 -1.88 -4.16
N VAL A 58 -17.00 -0.65 -4.56
CA VAL A 58 -17.53 0.37 -3.63
C VAL A 58 -18.81 -0.10 -2.92
N LYS A 59 -19.75 -0.71 -3.68
CA LYS A 59 -20.99 -1.27 -3.13
C LYS A 59 -20.73 -2.39 -2.13
N GLY A 60 -19.78 -3.28 -2.44
CA GLY A 60 -19.41 -4.40 -1.58
C GLY A 60 -18.67 -3.97 -0.30
N MET A 61 -18.01 -2.82 -0.32
CA MET A 61 -17.45 -2.20 0.90
C MET A 61 -18.55 -1.57 1.76
N LEU A 62 -19.44 -0.78 1.18
CA LEU A 62 -20.54 -0.13 1.91
C LEU A 62 -21.47 -1.14 2.60
N ALA A 63 -21.81 -2.22 1.90
CA ALA A 63 -22.67 -3.28 2.44
C ALA A 63 -22.05 -4.06 3.63
N ARG A 64 -20.76 -3.90 3.91
CA ARG A 64 -20.08 -4.51 5.08
C ARG A 64 -19.87 -3.52 6.23
N LEU A 65 -20.06 -2.22 5.98
CA LEU A 65 -19.97 -1.16 6.97
C LEU A 65 -21.30 -0.95 7.70
N THR A 66 -22.41 -1.19 7.00
CA THR A 66 -23.78 -1.20 7.53
C THR A 66 -24.18 -2.59 7.99
#